data_AF-A0A920L0Q5-F1
#
_entry.id   AF-A0A920L0Q5-F1
#
_cell.length_a   1.000
_cell.length_b   1.000
_cell.length_c   1.000
_cell.angle_alpha   90.00
_cell.angle_beta   90.00
_cell.angle_gamma   90.00
#
_symmetry.space_group_name_H-M   'P 1'
#
loop_
_entity.id
_entity.type
_entity.pdbx_description
1 polymer ?
#
loop_
_entity_poly.entity_id
_entity_poly.type
_entity_poly.pdbx_seq_one_letter_code
_entity_poly.pdbx_strand_id
1 'polypeptide(L)'
;MLWFFSFLGLLLLVISGDFLVRGAIELSSRLRISALLVSLTIVAFGTSAPELIVAIKATLSGAPGLAMGNVVGSNIANILLVLGLPILLVRLQNDIADTRRSFVFMIFASVLFVFLGTSGSFSWPYGVVLLSLLIFILADSFRQGRKNVENYENKSGKLKSWSSIIFFLLLGILGLPLGADILVKMHLCWLMIMA
;
A
#
# COMPACT_ATOMS: atom_id res chain seq x y z
N MET A 1 17.27 21.72 16.00
CA MET A 1 17.32 21.30 14.57
C MET A 1 16.65 19.96 14.31
N LEU A 2 16.82 18.96 15.16
CA LEU A 2 16.29 17.60 14.93
C LEU A 2 14.76 17.58 14.68
N TRP A 3 13.99 18.21 15.58
CA TRP A 3 12.52 18.33 15.48
C TRP A 3 12.01 19.01 14.20
N PHE A 4 12.78 19.94 13.62
CA PHE A 4 12.39 20.63 12.39
C PHE A 4 12.37 19.67 11.20
N PHE A 5 13.37 18.79 11.06
CA PHE A 5 13.38 17.79 10.00
C PHE A 5 12.32 16.71 10.22
N SER A 6 11.98 16.36 11.46
CA SER A 6 10.84 15.46 11.74
C SER A 6 9.53 16.05 11.25
N PHE A 7 9.28 17.33 11.53
CA PHE A 7 8.10 18.03 11.02
C PHE A 7 8.11 18.10 9.49
N LEU A 8 9.26 18.39 8.89
CA LEU A 8 9.42 18.43 7.43
C LEU A 8 9.15 17.07 6.78
N GLY A 9 9.64 15.97 7.37
CA GLY A 9 9.37 14.61 6.91
C GLY A 9 7.89 14.25 6.98
N LEU A 10 7.20 14.63 8.06
CA LEU A 10 5.76 14.43 8.21
C LEU A 10 4.95 15.25 7.19
N LEU A 11 5.32 16.50 6.96
CA LEU A 11 4.69 17.36 5.97
C LEU A 11 4.89 16.82 4.54
N LEU A 12 6.09 16.32 4.24
CA LEU A 12 6.38 15.65 2.98
C LEU A 12 5.51 14.40 2.79
N LEU A 13 5.36 13.56 3.83
CA LEU A 13 4.50 12.36 3.80
C LEU A 13 3.04 12.70 3.46
N VAL A 14 2.47 13.72 4.13
CA VAL A 14 1.08 14.15 3.89
C VAL A 14 0.89 14.64 2.45
N ILE A 15 1.81 15.48 1.98
CA ILE A 15 1.76 16.05 0.63
C ILE A 15 1.93 14.96 -0.44
N SER A 16 2.89 14.07 -0.27
CA SER A 16 3.12 12.96 -1.19
C SER A 16 1.94 11.99 -1.24
N GLY A 17 1.27 11.73 -0.12
CA GLY A 17 0.04 10.94 -0.09
C GLY A 17 -1.08 11.54 -0.94
N ASP A 18 -1.34 12.85 -0.79
CA ASP A 18 -2.37 13.54 -1.59
C ASP A 18 -2.02 13.53 -3.08
N PHE A 19 -0.77 13.77 -3.44
CA PHE A 19 -0.32 13.70 -4.83
C PHE A 19 -0.41 12.30 -5.43
N LEU A 20 -0.10 11.26 -4.65
CA LEU A 20 -0.21 9.87 -5.11
C LEU A 20 -1.68 9.51 -5.45
N VAL A 21 -2.62 9.88 -4.58
CA VAL A 21 -4.05 9.62 -4.79
C VAL A 21 -4.57 10.39 -6.01
N ARG A 22 -4.23 11.68 -6.14
CA ARG A 22 -4.60 12.50 -7.32
C ARG A 22 -4.01 11.93 -8.60
N GLY A 23 -2.74 11.54 -8.59
CA GLY A 23 -2.07 10.91 -9.72
C GLY A 23 -2.77 9.61 -10.15
N ALA A 24 -3.19 8.78 -9.20
CA ALA A 24 -3.91 7.53 -9.47
C ALA A 24 -5.29 7.77 -10.09
N ILE A 25 -6.05 8.75 -9.57
CA ILE A 25 -7.37 9.12 -10.11
C ILE A 25 -7.25 9.64 -11.54
N GLU A 26 -6.33 10.58 -11.79
CA GLU A 26 -6.10 11.14 -13.12
C GLU A 26 -5.60 10.07 -14.11
N LEU A 27 -4.70 9.18 -13.67
CA LEU A 27 -4.23 8.07 -14.47
C LEU A 27 -5.37 7.12 -14.86
N SER A 28 -6.24 6.78 -13.91
CA SER A 28 -7.40 5.90 -14.16
C SER A 28 -8.38 6.49 -15.18
N SER A 29 -8.67 7.79 -15.07
CA SER A 29 -9.52 8.51 -16.01
C SER A 29 -8.93 8.51 -17.42
N ARG A 30 -7.62 8.73 -17.52
CA ARG A 30 -6.90 8.83 -18.80
C ARG A 30 -6.71 7.47 -19.48
N LEU A 31 -6.56 6.39 -18.71
CA LEU A 31 -6.47 5.01 -19.19
C LEU A 31 -7.84 4.34 -19.40
N ARG A 32 -8.95 5.02 -19.09
CA ARG A 32 -10.31 4.45 -19.13
C ARG A 32 -10.42 3.14 -18.35
N ILE A 33 -9.80 3.09 -17.17
CA ILE A 33 -9.87 1.96 -16.24
C ILE A 33 -10.35 2.47 -14.88
N SER A 34 -10.88 1.57 -14.05
CA SER A 34 -11.39 1.99 -12.74
C SER A 34 -10.27 2.52 -11.85
N ALA A 35 -10.54 3.58 -11.09
CA ALA A 35 -9.60 4.12 -10.09
C ALA A 35 -9.13 3.02 -9.12
N LEU A 36 -10.06 2.14 -8.73
CA LEU A 36 -9.79 0.96 -7.90
C LEU A 36 -8.69 0.08 -8.50
N LEU A 37 -8.68 -0.11 -9.82
CA LEU A 37 -7.65 -0.91 -10.50
C LEU A 37 -6.26 -0.28 -10.40
N VAL A 38 -6.17 1.03 -10.65
CA VAL A 38 -4.91 1.78 -10.54
C VAL A 38 -4.41 1.79 -9.10
N SER A 39 -5.31 1.96 -8.14
CA SER A 39 -4.97 1.91 -6.71
C SER A 39 -4.49 0.53 -6.27
N LEU A 40 -5.17 -0.56 -6.66
CA LEU A 40 -4.78 -1.94 -6.31
C LEU A 40 -3.48 -2.39 -6.97
N THR A 41 -3.05 -1.74 -8.03
CA THR A 41 -1.85 -2.11 -8.77
C THR A 41 -0.72 -1.16 -8.44
N ILE A 42 -0.70 0.03 -9.04
CA ILE A 42 0.44 0.95 -8.98
C ILE A 42 0.64 1.49 -7.56
N VAL A 43 -0.44 1.91 -6.89
CA VAL A 43 -0.35 2.50 -5.55
C VAL A 43 -0.03 1.43 -4.51
N ALA A 44 -0.76 0.31 -4.52
CA ALA A 44 -0.55 -0.79 -3.58
C ALA A 44 0.85 -1.41 -3.72
N PHE A 45 1.32 -1.69 -4.95
CA PHE A 45 2.69 -2.18 -5.15
C PHE A 45 3.73 -1.12 -4.77
N GLY A 46 3.54 0.15 -5.15
CA GLY A 46 4.50 1.21 -4.85
C GLY A 46 4.71 1.42 -3.36
N THR A 47 3.63 1.32 -2.57
CA THR A 47 3.69 1.48 -1.11
C THR A 47 4.23 0.25 -0.38
N SER A 48 4.08 -0.96 -0.94
CA SER A 48 4.57 -2.22 -0.33
C SER A 48 5.96 -2.67 -0.84
N ALA A 49 6.50 -1.99 -1.85
CA ALA A 49 7.81 -2.32 -2.43
C ALA A 49 8.98 -2.18 -1.44
N PRO A 50 9.06 -1.13 -0.59
CA PRO A 50 10.10 -1.03 0.43
C PRO A 50 10.11 -2.24 1.38
N GLU A 51 8.94 -2.69 1.82
CA GLU A 51 8.75 -3.82 2.73
C GLU A 51 9.20 -5.12 2.08
N LEU A 52 8.89 -5.30 0.78
CA LEU A 52 9.38 -6.43 0.01
C LEU A 52 10.91 -6.44 -0.06
N ILE A 53 11.54 -5.29 -0.33
CA ILE A 53 13.00 -5.16 -0.37
C ILE A 53 13.62 -5.48 0.99
N VAL A 54 13.04 -4.98 2.09
CA VAL A 54 13.50 -5.27 3.46
C VAL A 54 13.36 -6.75 3.78
N ALA A 55 12.23 -7.38 3.43
CA ALA A 55 12.00 -8.80 3.66
C ALA A 55 12.98 -9.69 2.87
N ILE A 56 13.24 -9.35 1.60
CA ILE A 56 14.24 -10.05 0.77
C ILE A 56 15.64 -9.91 1.39
N LYS A 57 16.06 -8.69 1.73
CA LYS A 57 17.37 -8.45 2.35
C LYS A 57 17.53 -9.22 3.66
N ALA A 58 16.53 -9.17 4.55
CA ALA A 58 16.56 -9.89 5.81
C ALA A 58 16.66 -11.42 5.61
N THR A 59 15.94 -11.97 4.64
CA THR A 59 16.01 -13.40 4.31
C THR A 59 17.39 -13.78 3.77
N LEU A 60 17.95 -13.00 2.84
CA LEU A 60 19.28 -13.23 2.27
C LEU A 60 20.40 -13.08 3.30
N SER A 61 20.22 -12.23 4.32
CA SER A 61 21.15 -12.06 5.44
C SER A 61 21.02 -13.14 6.51
N GLY A 62 20.25 -14.20 6.29
CA GLY A 62 20.09 -15.30 7.24
C GLY A 62 19.18 -14.97 8.43
N ALA A 63 18.38 -13.90 8.35
CA ALA A 63 17.45 -13.46 9.39
C ALA A 63 15.97 -13.53 8.91
N PRO A 64 15.45 -14.74 8.57
CA PRO A 64 14.08 -14.90 8.06
C PRO A 64 13.01 -14.49 9.09
N GLY A 65 13.32 -14.54 10.39
CA GLY A 65 12.43 -14.04 11.44
C GLY A 65 12.16 -12.53 11.32
N LEU A 66 13.15 -11.74 10.92
CA LEU A 66 12.96 -10.29 10.67
C LEU A 66 12.11 -10.05 9.42
N ALA A 67 12.29 -10.86 8.38
CA ALA A 67 11.46 -10.80 7.19
C ALA A 67 9.98 -11.09 7.51
N MET A 68 9.72 -12.14 8.30
CA MET A 68 8.37 -12.49 8.76
C MET A 68 7.76 -11.42 9.67
N GLY A 69 8.54 -10.88 10.61
CA GLY A 69 8.11 -9.79 11.47
C GLY A 69 7.71 -8.54 10.67
N ASN A 70 8.48 -8.20 9.64
CA ASN A 70 8.17 -7.09 8.74
C ASN A 70 6.87 -7.34 7.95
N VAL A 71 6.72 -8.50 7.32
CA VAL A 71 5.52 -8.83 6.52
C VAL A 71 4.25 -8.85 7.38
N VAL A 72 4.28 -9.50 8.54
CA VAL A 72 3.12 -9.60 9.43
C VAL A 72 2.84 -8.26 10.11
N GLY A 73 3.87 -7.59 10.59
CA GLY A 73 3.75 -6.29 11.26
C GLY A 73 3.15 -5.22 10.37
N SER A 74 3.62 -5.09 9.12
CA SER A 74 3.10 -4.09 8.18
C SER A 74 1.63 -4.33 7.83
N ASN A 75 1.20 -5.59 7.67
CA ASN A 75 -0.21 -5.90 7.42
C ASN A 75 -1.11 -5.56 8.63
N ILE A 76 -0.65 -5.84 9.85
CA ILE A 76 -1.38 -5.47 11.08
C ILE A 76 -1.48 -3.95 11.20
N ALA A 77 -0.37 -3.22 10.98
CA ALA A 77 -0.34 -1.77 11.01
C ALA A 77 -1.27 -1.15 9.95
N ASN A 78 -1.31 -1.70 8.73
CA ASN A 78 -2.20 -1.23 7.68
C ASN A 78 -3.69 -1.39 8.06
N ILE A 79 -4.07 -2.53 8.64
CA ILE A 79 -5.47 -2.75 9.03
C ILE A 79 -5.86 -1.88 10.23
N LEU A 80 -5.01 -1.80 11.26
CA LEU A 80 -5.37 -1.10 12.49
C LEU A 80 -5.16 0.42 12.40
N LEU A 81 -4.01 0.86 11.90
CA LEU A 81 -3.63 2.28 11.89
C LEU A 81 -4.06 2.97 10.60
N VAL A 82 -3.86 2.36 9.43
CA VAL A 82 -4.18 3.02 8.15
C VAL A 82 -5.68 2.94 7.84
N LEU A 83 -6.33 1.80 8.10
CA LEU A 83 -7.79 1.65 7.92
C LEU A 83 -8.58 1.96 9.19
N GLY A 84 -8.19 1.42 10.34
CA GLY A 84 -8.95 1.55 11.58
C GLY A 84 -9.00 2.97 12.14
N LEU A 85 -7.87 3.68 12.18
CA LEU A 85 -7.82 5.02 12.79
C LEU A 85 -8.70 6.05 12.05
N PRO A 86 -8.69 6.16 10.70
CA PRO A 86 -9.58 7.09 10.01
C PRO A 86 -11.07 6.80 10.23
N ILE A 87 -11.46 5.54 10.37
CA ILE A 87 -12.85 5.12 10.63
C ILE A 87 -13.33 5.62 12.00
N LEU A 88 -12.43 5.67 12.99
CA LEU A 88 -12.74 6.21 14.31
C LEU A 88 -12.88 7.75 14.30
N LEU A 89 -12.12 8.42 13.43
CA LEU A 89 -12.08 9.88 13.35
C LEU A 89 -13.19 10.47 12.46
N VAL A 90 -13.59 9.75 11.41
CA VAL A 90 -14.54 10.24 10.40
C VAL A 90 -15.63 9.21 10.15
N ARG A 91 -16.89 9.67 10.15
CA ARG A 91 -18.03 8.81 9.83
C ARG A 91 -18.02 8.47 8.34
N LEU A 92 -17.69 7.23 8.00
CA LEU A 92 -17.81 6.74 6.64
C LEU A 92 -19.29 6.70 6.22
N GLN A 93 -19.66 7.49 5.22
CA GLN A 93 -20.90 7.33 4.48
C GLN A 93 -20.56 6.57 3.20
N ASN A 94 -20.94 5.29 3.08
CA ASN A 94 -21.28 4.63 1.81
C ASN A 94 -21.68 3.15 1.95
N ASP A 95 -22.52 2.72 1.02
CA ASP A 95 -23.03 1.37 0.77
C ASP A 95 -21.91 0.31 0.72
N ILE A 96 -22.01 -0.68 1.60
CA ILE A 96 -20.97 -1.69 1.90
C ILE A 96 -20.94 -2.83 0.86
N ALA A 97 -21.78 -2.77 -0.18
CA ALA A 97 -22.09 -3.91 -1.04
C ALA A 97 -20.87 -4.47 -1.80
N ASP A 98 -19.92 -3.63 -2.23
CA ASP A 98 -18.77 -4.05 -3.04
C ASP A 98 -17.53 -4.44 -2.21
N THR A 99 -17.46 -4.03 -0.93
CA THR A 99 -16.28 -4.27 -0.07
C THR A 99 -16.29 -5.62 0.63
N ARG A 100 -17.47 -6.20 0.86
CA ARG A 100 -17.64 -7.46 1.60
C ARG A 100 -16.81 -8.61 1.00
N ARG A 101 -16.74 -8.69 -0.32
CA ARG A 101 -16.00 -9.74 -1.03
C ARG A 101 -14.49 -9.62 -0.81
N SER A 102 -13.94 -8.43 -0.97
CA SER A 102 -12.52 -8.14 -0.72
C SER A 102 -12.13 -8.44 0.73
N PHE A 103 -13.03 -8.14 1.67
CA PHE A 103 -12.83 -8.46 3.08
C PHE A 103 -12.78 -9.98 3.33
N VAL A 104 -13.66 -10.76 2.69
CA VAL A 104 -13.63 -12.24 2.78
C VAL A 104 -12.32 -12.80 2.21
N PHE A 105 -11.86 -12.30 1.06
CA PHE A 105 -10.57 -12.72 0.51
C PHE A 105 -9.40 -12.37 1.43
N MET A 106 -9.42 -11.19 2.06
CA MET A 106 -8.40 -10.78 3.02
C MET A 106 -8.37 -11.74 4.22
N ILE A 107 -9.51 -12.03 4.86
CA ILE A 107 -9.58 -12.97 5.97
C ILE A 107 -9.10 -14.36 5.56
N PHE A 108 -9.57 -14.87 4.41
CA PHE A 108 -9.17 -16.19 3.92
C PHE A 108 -7.66 -16.27 3.70
N ALA A 109 -7.07 -15.26 3.05
CA ALA A 109 -5.62 -15.20 2.82
C ALA A 109 -4.84 -15.13 4.15
N SER A 110 -5.30 -14.34 5.12
CA SER A 110 -4.68 -14.25 6.44
C SER A 110 -4.74 -15.57 7.21
N VAL A 111 -5.90 -16.24 7.22
CA VAL A 111 -6.05 -17.55 7.88
C VAL A 111 -5.18 -18.60 7.21
N LEU A 112 -5.16 -18.65 5.88
CA LEU A 112 -4.28 -19.55 5.13
C LEU A 112 -2.81 -19.28 5.46
N PHE A 113 -2.39 -18.02 5.49
CA PHE A 113 -1.03 -17.64 5.84
C PHE A 113 -0.63 -18.13 7.24
N VAL A 114 -1.49 -17.91 8.25
CA VAL A 114 -1.27 -18.39 9.62
C VAL A 114 -1.19 -19.91 9.66
N PHE A 115 -2.10 -20.60 8.96
CA PHE A 115 -2.13 -22.06 8.89
C PHE A 115 -0.83 -22.62 8.30
N LEU A 116 -0.35 -22.09 7.17
CA LEU A 116 0.92 -22.50 6.57
C LEU A 116 2.10 -22.25 7.53
N GLY A 117 2.05 -21.15 8.29
CA GLY A 117 3.06 -20.78 9.29
C GLY A 117 3.13 -21.67 10.52
N THR A 118 2.08 -22.44 10.83
CA THR A 118 2.11 -23.40 11.96
C THR A 118 3.15 -24.51 11.79
N SER A 119 3.58 -24.75 10.55
CA SER A 119 4.63 -25.72 10.19
C SER A 119 6.04 -25.31 10.64
N GLY A 120 6.20 -24.12 11.23
CA GLY A 120 7.47 -23.62 11.82
C GLY A 120 8.48 -23.06 10.81
N SER A 121 8.34 -23.35 9.52
CA SER A 121 9.20 -22.79 8.47
C SER A 121 8.43 -22.51 7.18
N PHE A 122 8.77 -21.41 6.51
CA PHE A 122 8.21 -21.08 5.19
C PHE A 122 9.12 -21.59 4.07
N SER A 123 8.78 -22.74 3.49
CA SER A 123 9.45 -23.27 2.30
C SER A 123 8.88 -22.68 1.00
N TRP A 124 9.63 -22.81 -0.11
CA TRP A 124 9.25 -22.27 -1.42
C TRP A 124 7.85 -22.69 -1.93
N PRO A 125 7.31 -23.90 -1.63
CA PRO A 125 5.96 -24.28 -2.06
C PRO A 125 4.88 -23.41 -1.43
N TYR A 126 5.03 -23.00 -0.17
CA TYR A 126 4.07 -22.09 0.47
C TYR A 126 4.08 -20.71 -0.20
N GLY A 127 5.26 -20.26 -0.65
CA GLY A 127 5.39 -19.06 -1.48
C GLY A 127 4.59 -19.17 -2.77
N VAL A 128 4.71 -20.29 -3.50
CA VAL A 128 3.96 -20.52 -4.74
C VAL A 128 2.45 -20.54 -4.50
N VAL A 129 1.98 -21.17 -3.43
CA VAL A 129 0.56 -21.20 -3.04
C VAL A 129 0.04 -19.78 -2.78
N LEU A 130 0.74 -18.99 -1.96
CA LEU A 130 0.34 -17.62 -1.63
C LEU A 130 0.39 -16.70 -2.85
N LEU A 131 1.39 -16.86 -3.72
CA LEU A 131 1.55 -16.04 -4.92
C LEU A 131 0.47 -16.39 -5.96
N SER A 132 0.11 -17.67 -6.08
CA SER A 132 -1.02 -18.11 -6.92
C SER A 132 -2.34 -17.54 -6.41
N LEU A 133 -2.56 -17.52 -5.09
CA LEU A 133 -3.73 -16.89 -4.47
C LEU A 133 -3.76 -15.37 -4.73
N LEU A 134 -2.62 -14.69 -4.61
CA LEU A 134 -2.50 -13.26 -4.92
C LEU A 134 -2.89 -12.98 -6.39
N ILE A 135 -2.34 -13.74 -7.34
CA ILE A 135 -2.67 -13.61 -8.76
C ILE A 135 -4.17 -13.82 -8.99
N PHE A 136 -4.76 -14.82 -8.34
CA PHE A 136 -6.20 -15.08 -8.44
C PHE A 136 -7.03 -13.90 -7.93
N ILE A 137 -6.72 -13.37 -6.74
CA ILE A 137 -7.44 -12.22 -6.15
C ILE A 137 -7.30 -10.98 -7.02
N LEU A 138 -6.11 -10.71 -7.55
CA LEU A 138 -5.89 -9.62 -8.49
C LEU A 138 -6.74 -9.83 -9.75
N ALA A 139 -6.63 -10.98 -10.42
CA ALA A 139 -7.39 -11.25 -11.64
C ALA A 139 -8.91 -11.08 -11.45
N ASP A 140 -9.43 -11.52 -10.31
CA ASP A 140 -10.84 -11.33 -9.96
C ASP A 140 -11.21 -9.86 -9.68
N SER A 141 -10.37 -9.14 -8.93
CA SER A 141 -10.53 -7.69 -8.69
C SER A 141 -10.49 -6.89 -9.99
N PHE A 142 -9.63 -7.30 -10.94
CA PHE A 142 -9.54 -6.72 -12.28
C PHE A 142 -10.84 -6.90 -13.07
N ARG A 143 -11.45 -8.09 -13.02
CA ARG A 143 -12.73 -8.37 -13.71
C ARG A 143 -13.88 -7.51 -13.16
N GLN A 144 -13.90 -7.27 -11.85
CA GLN A 144 -14.89 -6.41 -11.21
C GLN A 144 -14.67 -4.93 -11.55
N GLY A 145 -13.42 -4.48 -11.47
CA GLY A 145 -13.03 -3.11 -11.82
C GLY A 145 -13.48 -2.73 -13.24
N ARG A 146 -13.44 -3.66 -14.20
CA ARG A 146 -13.86 -3.43 -15.59
C ARG A 146 -15.36 -3.17 -15.75
N LYS A 147 -16.23 -3.76 -14.91
CA LYS A 147 -17.69 -3.51 -14.93
C LYS A 147 -18.04 -2.12 -14.40
N ASN A 148 -17.23 -1.58 -13.50
CA ASN A 148 -17.44 -0.26 -12.90
C ASN A 148 -16.89 0.91 -13.75
N VAL A 149 -16.15 0.62 -14.85
CA VAL A 149 -15.63 1.63 -15.79
C VAL A 149 -16.74 2.34 -16.55
N GLU A 150 -17.81 1.63 -16.91
CA GLU A 150 -18.92 2.14 -17.73
C GLU A 150 -19.69 3.30 -17.04
N ASN A 151 -19.66 3.37 -15.70
CA ASN A 151 -20.27 4.45 -14.92
C ASN A 151 -19.40 5.72 -14.79
N TYR A 152 -18.07 5.62 -14.98
CA TYR A 152 -17.15 6.76 -14.86
C TYR A 152 -17.08 7.60 -16.16
N GLU A 153 -17.42 7.01 -17.30
CA GLU A 153 -17.36 7.66 -18.63
C GLU A 153 -18.26 8.92 -18.71
N ASN A 154 -19.33 9.00 -17.89
CA ASN A 154 -20.27 10.12 -17.87
C ASN A 154 -19.85 11.34 -17.01
N LYS A 155 -18.70 11.32 -16.31
CA LYS A 155 -18.28 12.41 -15.40
C LYS A 155 -16.99 13.15 -15.79
N SER A 156 -16.27 12.73 -16.84
CA SER A 156 -14.92 13.27 -17.09
C SER A 156 -14.94 14.65 -17.77
N GLY A 157 -14.49 15.69 -17.05
CA GLY A 157 -14.04 16.96 -17.61
C GLY A 157 -12.69 16.86 -18.34
N LYS A 158 -12.10 18.00 -18.73
CA LYS A 158 -10.80 18.07 -19.45
C LYS A 158 -9.71 17.24 -18.75
N LEU A 159 -9.20 16.23 -19.46
CA LEU A 159 -8.09 15.38 -19.01
C LEU A 159 -6.78 16.17 -18.88
N LYS A 160 -6.05 16.01 -17.77
CA LYS A 160 -4.71 16.60 -17.60
C LYS A 160 -3.67 15.94 -18.52
N SER A 161 -2.61 16.70 -18.83
CA SER A 161 -1.48 16.22 -19.64
C SER A 161 -0.73 15.06 -18.97
N TRP A 162 -0.14 14.16 -19.78
CA TRP A 162 0.64 13.00 -19.29
C TRP A 162 1.74 13.44 -18.32
N SER A 163 2.38 14.56 -18.59
CA SER A 163 3.45 15.10 -17.75
C SER A 163 2.98 15.42 -16.34
N SER A 164 1.74 15.92 -16.18
CA SER A 164 1.18 16.21 -14.85
C SER A 164 0.84 14.94 -14.09
N ILE A 165 0.35 13.90 -14.78
CA ILE A 165 0.01 12.61 -14.16
C ILE A 165 1.29 11.93 -13.67
N ILE A 166 2.31 11.86 -14.54
CA ILE A 166 3.61 11.27 -14.21
C ILE A 166 4.27 12.05 -13.07
N PHE A 167 4.21 13.38 -13.09
CA PHE A 167 4.75 14.21 -12.01
C PHE A 167 4.10 13.90 -10.66
N PHE A 168 2.76 13.84 -10.59
CA PHE A 168 2.06 13.52 -9.35
C PHE A 168 2.36 12.10 -8.84
N LEU A 169 2.42 11.12 -9.74
CA LEU A 169 2.77 9.75 -9.37
C LEU A 169 4.21 9.62 -8.90
N LEU A 170 5.17 10.23 -9.59
CA LEU A 170 6.58 10.20 -9.18
C LEU A 170 6.80 10.91 -7.85
N LEU A 171 6.21 12.08 -7.66
CA LEU A 171 6.33 12.84 -6.40
C LEU A 171 5.68 12.07 -5.24
N GLY A 172 4.54 11.41 -5.50
CA GLY A 172 3.90 10.52 -4.53
C GLY A 172 4.76 9.31 -4.18
N ILE A 173 5.15 8.52 -5.18
CA ILE A 173 5.89 7.25 -5.00
C ILE A 173 7.29 7.49 -4.41
N LEU A 174 8.00 8.54 -4.82
CA LEU A 174 9.33 8.83 -4.29
C LEU A 174 9.27 9.60 -2.97
N GLY A 175 8.33 10.51 -2.82
CA GLY A 175 8.23 11.35 -1.62
C GLY A 175 7.75 10.60 -0.39
N LEU A 176 6.96 9.54 -0.54
CA LEU A 176 6.53 8.69 0.58
C LEU A 176 7.72 7.99 1.28
N PRO A 177 8.57 7.18 0.60
CA PRO A 177 9.76 6.60 1.21
C PRO A 177 10.72 7.66 1.75
N LEU A 178 10.94 8.77 1.02
CA LEU A 178 11.85 9.83 1.44
C LEU A 178 11.39 10.51 2.74
N GLY A 179 10.10 10.84 2.84
CA GLY A 179 9.52 11.43 4.05
C GLY A 179 9.61 10.49 5.24
N ALA A 180 9.34 9.20 5.03
CA ALA A 180 9.49 8.17 6.06
C ALA A 180 10.95 8.00 6.51
N ASP A 181 11.90 7.94 5.55
CA ASP A 181 13.33 7.79 5.82
C ASP A 181 13.88 8.95 6.66
N ILE A 182 13.48 10.19 6.34
CA ILE A 182 13.87 11.39 7.11
C ILE A 182 13.36 11.28 8.55
N LEU A 183 12.11 10.84 8.73
CA LEU A 183 11.50 10.69 10.05
C LEU A 183 12.26 9.66 10.90
N VAL A 184 12.56 8.50 10.32
CA VAL A 184 13.23 7.38 11.00
C VAL A 184 14.68 7.74 11.35
N LYS A 185 15.45 8.24 10.38
CA LYS A 185 16.85 8.65 10.61
C LYS A 185 16.97 9.72 11.68
N MET A 186 16.00 10.63 11.73
CA MET A 186 15.98 11.68 12.73
C MET A 186 15.74 11.14 14.14
N HIS A 187 14.85 10.17 14.28
CA HIS A 187 14.60 9.51 15.57
C HIS A 187 15.81 8.69 16.06
N LEU A 188 16.46 7.95 15.15
CA LEU A 188 17.71 7.23 15.45
C LEU A 188 18.84 8.15 15.89
N CYS A 189 19.00 9.29 15.21
CA CYS A 189 19.98 10.30 15.58
C CYS A 189 19.72 10.88 16.97
N TRP A 190 18.45 11.10 17.32
CA TRP A 190 18.06 11.54 18.66
C TRP A 190 18.38 10.51 19.74
N LEU A 191 18.13 9.22 19.48
CA LEU A 191 18.48 8.12 20.39
C LEU A 191 20.00 8.03 20.63
N MET A 192 20.81 8.19 19.57
CA MET A 192 22.28 8.17 19.69
C MET A 192 22.86 9.38 20.43
N ILE A 193 22.16 10.52 20.47
CA ILE A 193 22.59 11.70 21.23
C ILE A 193 22.23 11.57 22.72
N MET A 194 21.21 10.76 23.04
CA MET A 194 20.73 10.53 24.40
C MET A 194 21.39 9.32 25.09
N ALA A 195 21.98 8.39 24.33
CA ALA A 195 22.71 7.22 24.83
C ALA A 195 24.20 7.52 25.04
#